data_AF-A0AAV8V0S3-F1
#
_entry.id   AF-A0AAV8V0S3-F1
#
_cell.length_a   1.000
_cell.length_b   1.000
_cell.length_c   1.000
_cell.angle_alpha   90.00
_cell.angle_beta   90.00
_cell.angle_gamma   90.00
#
_symmetry.space_group_name_H-M   'P 1'
#
loop_
_entity.id
_entity.type
_entity.pdbx_description
1 polymer ?
#
loop_
_entity_poly.entity_id
_entity_poly.type
_entity_poly.pdbx_seq_one_letter_code
_entity_poly.pdbx_strand_id
1 'polypeptide(L)' 'MDKVQQLKDLVEAISKDSDKFFNKNNKAAGVRARKSLQDVKKVAQELRVSIQMAKQEEAAAKRNNEQEQNAF' A
#
# COMPACT_ATOMS: atom_id res chain seq x y z
N MET A 1 -7.61 -9.11 3.04
CA MET A 1 -7.88 -8.17 1.95
C MET A 1 -6.58 -7.89 1.22
N ASP A 2 -6.56 -8.03 -0.10
CA ASP A 2 -5.43 -7.64 -0.93
C ASP A 2 -5.17 -6.13 -0.80
N LYS A 3 -3.94 -5.74 -0.47
CA LYS A 3 -3.51 -4.34 -0.32
C LYS A 3 -3.71 -3.55 -1.62
N VAL A 4 -3.59 -4.22 -2.77
CA VAL A 4 -3.84 -3.61 -4.08
C VAL A 4 -5.33 -3.27 -4.25
N GLN A 5 -6.23 -4.16 -3.82
CA GLN A 5 -7.66 -3.89 -3.85
C GLN A 5 -8.01 -2.71 -2.93
N GLN A 6 -7.46 -2.66 -1.70
CA GLN A 6 -7.66 -1.53 -0.78
C GLN A 6 -7.22 -0.19 -1.39
N LEU A 7 -6.09 -0.16 -2.12
CA LEU A 7 -5.64 1.04 -2.81
C LEU A 7 -6.63 1.48 -3.90
N LYS A 8 -7.18 0.54 -4.68
CA LYS A 8 -8.18 0.86 -5.73
C LYS A 8 -9.43 1.49 -5.13
N ASP A 9 -9.95 0.89 -4.05
CA ASP A 9 -11.15 1.38 -3.38
C ASP A 9 -10.94 2.80 -2.81
N LEU A 10 -9.77 3.06 -2.22
CA LEU A 10 -9.40 4.40 -1.73
C LEU A 10 -9.30 5.43 -2.87
N VAL A 11 -8.70 5.06 -4.01
CA VAL A 11 -8.59 5.97 -5.17
C VAL A 11 -9.97 6.31 -5.72
N GLU A 12 -10.89 5.36 -5.76
CA GLU A 12 -12.27 5.62 -6.19
C GLU A 12 -12.99 6.58 -5.21
N ALA A 13 -12.82 6.38 -3.90
CA ALA A 13 -13.38 7.28 -2.88
C ALA A 13 -12.80 8.71 -2.99
N ILE A 14 -11.48 8.82 -3.20
CA ILE A 14 -10.80 10.11 -3.41
C ILE A 14 -11.37 10.82 -4.64
N SER A 15 -11.54 10.11 -5.76
CA SER A 15 -12.12 10.69 -6.98
C SER A 15 -13.49 11.30 -6.72
N LYS A 16 -14.40 10.53 -6.08
CA LYS A 16 -15.76 10.97 -5.76
C LYS A 16 -15.80 12.18 -4.82
N ASP A 17 -14.99 12.18 -3.75
CA ASP A 17 -14.96 13.30 -2.80
C ASP A 17 -14.21 14.52 -3.36
N SER A 18 -13.23 14.32 -4.25
CA SER A 18 -12.56 15.42 -4.94
C SER A 18 -13.49 16.14 -5.91
N ASP A 19 -14.29 15.41 -6.71
CA ASP A 19 -15.31 16.01 -7.57
C ASP A 19 -16.29 16.86 -6.75
N LYS A 20 -16.82 16.31 -5.65
CA LYS A 20 -17.71 17.04 -4.75
C LYS A 20 -17.06 18.28 -4.15
N PHE A 21 -15.76 18.22 -3.81
CA PHE A 21 -15.04 19.35 -3.25
C PHE A 21 -14.81 20.46 -4.28
N PHE A 22 -14.20 20.12 -5.42
CA PHE A 22 -13.79 21.10 -6.43
C PHE A 22 -14.96 21.63 -7.27
N ASN A 23 -15.94 20.79 -7.62
CA ASN A 23 -17.02 21.17 -8.53
C ASN A 23 -18.32 21.54 -7.81
N LYS A 24 -18.50 21.07 -6.56
CA LYS A 24 -19.76 21.28 -5.80
C LYS A 24 -19.56 22.05 -4.49
N ASN A 25 -18.38 22.64 -4.27
CA ASN A 25 -18.03 23.42 -3.07
C ASN A 25 -18.30 22.69 -1.73
N ASN A 26 -18.28 21.35 -1.72
CA ASN A 26 -18.53 20.56 -0.52
C ASN A 26 -17.28 20.45 0.36
N LYS A 27 -17.14 21.34 1.35
CA LYS A 27 -15.98 21.38 2.26
C LYS A 27 -15.74 20.07 3.02
N ALA A 28 -16.80 19.37 3.44
CA ALA A 28 -16.68 18.10 4.17
C ALA A 28 -16.10 16.99 3.27
N ALA A 29 -16.40 17.01 1.98
CA ALA A 29 -15.77 16.11 1.01
C ALA A 29 -14.25 16.35 0.91
N GLY A 30 -13.80 17.60 0.99
CA GLY A 30 -12.37 17.94 1.05
C GLY A 30 -11.66 17.32 2.27
N VAL A 31 -12.29 17.33 3.45
CA VAL A 31 -11.74 16.70 4.66
C VAL A 31 -11.62 15.18 4.48
N ARG A 32 -12.64 14.53 3.93
CA ARG A 32 -12.63 13.07 3.66
C ARG A 32 -11.63 12.68 2.58
N ALA A 33 -11.50 13.46 1.51
CA ALA A 33 -10.52 13.23 0.46
C ALA A 33 -9.09 13.29 1.02
N ARG A 34 -8.78 14.30 1.86
CA ARG A 34 -7.47 14.41 2.52
C ARG A 34 -7.18 13.22 3.44
N LYS A 35 -8.17 12.75 4.21
CA LYS A 35 -7.99 11.56 5.05
C LYS A 35 -7.71 10.31 4.20
N SER A 36 -8.51 10.10 3.15
CA SER A 36 -8.33 8.97 2.23
C SER A 36 -6.97 9.00 1.53
N LEU A 37 -6.46 10.19 1.18
CA LEU A 37 -5.10 10.36 0.65
C LEU A 37 -4.01 9.97 1.66
N GLN A 38 -4.19 10.25 2.96
CA GLN A 38 -3.27 9.77 3.99
C GLN A 38 -3.32 8.24 4.13
N ASP A 39 -4.52 7.66 4.03
CA ASP A 39 -4.70 6.21 4.07
C ASP A 39 -4.02 5.53 2.87
N VAL A 40 -4.09 6.12 1.66
CA VAL A 40 -3.35 5.65 0.48
C VAL A 40 -1.85 5.62 0.76
N LYS A 41 -1.28 6.71 1.31
CA LYS A 41 0.15 6.76 1.66
C LYS A 41 0.53 5.62 2.61
N LYS A 42 -0.29 5.36 3.62
CA LYS A 42 -0.05 4.29 4.59
C LYS A 42 -0.10 2.91 3.93
N VAL A 43 -1.17 2.59 3.19
CA VAL A 43 -1.35 1.28 2.57
C VAL A 43 -0.26 1.01 1.51
N ALA A 44 0.12 2.02 0.73
CA ALA A 44 1.20 1.90 -0.24
C ALA A 44 2.55 1.61 0.43
N GLN A 45 2.83 2.27 1.56
CA GLN A 45 4.05 2.02 2.32
C GLN A 45 4.08 0.61 2.92
N GLU A 46 2.96 0.14 3.48
CA GLU A 46 2.85 -1.22 4.00
C GLU A 46 3.10 -2.26 2.91
N LEU A 47 2.48 -2.11 1.74
CA LEU A 47 2.69 -3.00 0.60
C LEU A 47 4.15 -3.01 0.15
N ARG A 48 4.79 -1.84 0.05
CA ARG A 48 6.22 -1.73 -0.30
C ARG A 48 7.10 -2.48 0.71
N VAL A 49 6.84 -2.32 2.01
CA VAL A 49 7.60 -3.00 3.07
C VAL A 49 7.41 -4.50 2.97
N SER A 50 6.18 -4.99 2.77
CA SER A 50 5.90 -6.42 2.60
C SER A 50 6.67 -7.03 1.42
N ILE A 51 6.73 -6.34 0.29
CA ILE A 51 7.53 -6.78 -0.87
C ILE A 51 9.02 -6.86 -0.52
N GLN A 52 9.54 -5.84 0.17
CA GLN A 52 10.94 -5.82 0.58
C GLN A 52 11.27 -6.95 1.58
N MET A 53 10.38 -7.23 2.53
CA MET A 53 10.53 -8.33 3.48
C MET A 53 10.54 -9.68 2.78
N ALA A 54 9.61 -9.93 1.86
CA ALA A 54 9.56 -11.17 1.09
C ALA A 54 10.88 -11.42 0.31
N LYS A 55 11.45 -10.36 -0.29
CA LYS A 55 12.75 -10.43 -0.96
C LYS A 55 13.89 -10.78 0.02
N GLN A 56 13.87 -10.23 1.23
CA GLN A 56 14.88 -10.52 2.24
C GLN A 56 14.77 -11.94 2.78
N GLU A 57 13.56 -12.44 2.98
CA GLU A 57 13.28 -13.82 3.39
C GLU A 57 13.76 -14.83 2.33
N GLU A 58 13.46 -14.58 1.05
CA GLU A 58 13.96 -15.42 -0.06
C GLU A 58 15.49 -15.45 -0.10
N ALA A 59 16.14 -14.30 0.09
CA ALA A 59 17.59 -14.21 0.13
C ALA A 59 18.19 -14.89 1.37
N ALA A 60 17.49 -14.91 2.51
CA ALA A 60 17.91 -15.65 3.69
C ALA A 60 17.79 -17.16 3.49
N ALA A 61 16.68 -17.63 2.91
CA ALA A 61 16.48 -19.04 2.61
C ALA A 61 17.54 -19.61 1.65
N LYS A 62 17.90 -18.86 0.59
CA LYS A 62 18.98 -19.25 -0.33
C LYS A 62 20.32 -19.40 0.37
N ARG A 63 20.67 -18.43 1.22
CA ARG A 63 21.93 -18.47 2.00
C ARG A 63 22.00 -19.67 2.94
N ASN A 64 20.90 -20.02 3.61
CA ASN A 64 20.86 -21.18 4.50
C ASN A 64 21.04 -22.48 3.71
N ASN A 65 20.36 -22.63 2.57
CA ASN A 65 20.47 -23.82 1.73
C ASN A 65 21.91 -24.00 1.18
N GLU A 66 22.57 -22.91 0.77
CA GLU A 66 23.97 -22.94 0.31
C GLU A 66 24.93 -23.36 1.44
N GLN A 67 24.69 -22.89 2.67
CA GLN A 67 25.50 -23.30 3.83
C GLN A 67 25.34 -24.78 4.16
N GLU A 68 24.11 -25.30 4.10
CA GLU A 68 23.84 -26.72 4.33
C GLU A 68 24.47 -27.61 3.25
N GLN A 69 24.44 -27.19 1.98
CA GLN A 69 25.05 -27.93 0.87
C GLN A 69 26.58 -27.98 0.94
N ASN A 70 27.21 -26.92 1.43
CA ASN A 70 28.66 -26.82 1.56
C ASN A 70 29.21 -27.40 2.87
N ALA A 71 28.34 -27.91 3.75
CA ALA A 71 28.72 -28.52 5.03
C ALA A 71 29.00 -30.03 4.93
N PHE A 72 28.91 -30.62 3.73
CA PHE A 72 29.25 -32.01 3.41
C PHE A 72 30.46 -32.08 2.47
#